data_AF-A0A0N0N9A8-F1
#
_entry.id   AF-A0A0N0N9A8-F1
#
_cell.length_a   1.000
_cell.length_b   1.000
_cell.length_c   1.000
_cell.angle_alpha   90.00
_cell.angle_beta   90.00
_cell.angle_gamma   90.00
#
_symmetry.space_group_name_H-M   'P 1'
#
loop_
_entity.id
_entity.type
_entity.pdbx_description
1 polymer ?
#
loop_
_entity_poly.entity_id
_entity_poly.type
_entity_poly.pdbx_seq_one_letter_code
_entity_poly.pdbx_strand_id
1 'polypeptide(L)'
;MSLADEHEVDVEFYHRDGTIYVDTRTSAPEQLLVLLDGLGLERHDCEGEIWHQVPDRMDEIAMKDMADRAAWLLTRHGFQVSVDAGLFGGTAYRAALAASPAHRPSSAPAAPAPSASRPRRTR
;
A
#
# COMPACT_ATOMS: atom_id res chain seq x y z
N MET A 1 -6.32 -14.86 -23.09
CA MET A 1 -6.42 -13.41 -23.35
C MET A 1 -6.51 -12.80 -21.97
N SER A 2 -5.54 -11.96 -21.60
CA SER A 2 -5.43 -11.44 -20.23
C SER A 2 -6.41 -10.29 -20.00
N LEU A 3 -6.72 -9.97 -18.74
CA LEU A 3 -7.48 -8.77 -18.38
C LEU A 3 -6.75 -7.52 -18.87
N ALA A 4 -5.42 -7.51 -18.81
CA ALA A 4 -4.62 -6.43 -19.34
C ALA A 4 -4.79 -6.24 -20.87
N ASP A 5 -4.99 -7.35 -21.63
CA ASP A 5 -5.30 -7.29 -23.06
C ASP A 5 -6.72 -6.73 -23.31
N GLU A 6 -7.70 -7.08 -22.46
CA GLU A 6 -9.08 -6.58 -22.56
C GLU A 6 -9.19 -5.09 -22.25
N HIS A 7 -8.39 -4.61 -21.30
CA HIS A 7 -8.38 -3.22 -20.85
C HIS A 7 -7.38 -2.34 -21.62
N GLU A 8 -6.65 -2.90 -22.59
CA GLU A 8 -5.61 -2.21 -23.38
C GLU A 8 -4.54 -1.52 -22.51
N VAL A 9 -4.18 -2.16 -21.40
CA VAL A 9 -3.19 -1.68 -20.42
C VAL A 9 -2.00 -2.63 -20.37
N ASP A 10 -0.85 -2.17 -19.89
CA ASP A 10 0.32 -3.04 -19.76
C ASP A 10 0.18 -4.01 -18.56
N VAL A 11 -0.46 -3.52 -17.50
CA VAL A 11 -0.68 -4.24 -16.23
C VAL A 11 -2.04 -3.89 -15.66
N GLU A 12 -2.78 -4.90 -15.20
CA GLU A 12 -4.05 -4.76 -14.48
C GLU A 12 -3.90 -5.29 -13.04
N PHE A 13 -4.23 -4.47 -12.04
CA PHE A 13 -4.31 -4.89 -10.65
C PHE A 13 -5.76 -5.07 -10.23
N TYR A 14 -6.13 -6.26 -9.77
CA TYR A 14 -7.49 -6.54 -9.30
C TYR A 14 -7.51 -7.36 -8.02
N HIS A 15 -8.57 -7.21 -7.24
CA HIS A 15 -8.79 -8.00 -6.04
C HIS A 15 -9.77 -9.13 -6.32
N ARG A 16 -9.37 -10.35 -5.99
CA ARG A 16 -10.23 -11.52 -6.15
C ARG A 16 -9.98 -12.52 -5.03
N ASP A 17 -11.04 -13.09 -4.50
CA ASP A 17 -10.99 -14.16 -3.48
C ASP A 17 -10.11 -13.84 -2.25
N GLY A 18 -10.04 -12.55 -1.88
CA GLY A 18 -9.28 -12.09 -0.72
C GLY A 18 -7.78 -11.84 -0.97
N THR A 19 -7.31 -11.95 -2.22
CA THR A 19 -5.93 -11.63 -2.59
C THR A 19 -5.90 -10.63 -3.75
N ILE A 20 -4.75 -10.02 -3.97
CA ILE A 20 -4.53 -9.07 -5.07
C ILE A 20 -3.73 -9.76 -6.16
N TYR A 21 -4.30 -9.76 -7.37
CA TYR A 21 -3.67 -10.27 -8.57
C TYR A 21 -3.15 -9.12 -9.42
N VAL A 22 -2.10 -9.42 -10.16
CA VAL A 22 -1.42 -8.53 -11.08
C VAL A 22 -1.29 -9.28 -12.38
N ASP A 23 -2.14 -8.92 -13.33
CA ASP A 23 -2.17 -9.52 -14.66
C ASP A 23 -1.41 -8.63 -15.65
N THR A 24 -0.75 -9.27 -16.60
CA THR A 24 0.05 -8.60 -17.62
C THR A 24 -0.40 -9.03 -18.99
N ARG A 25 -0.19 -8.17 -19.99
CA ARG A 25 -0.53 -8.52 -21.37
C ARG A 25 0.17 -9.81 -21.79
N THR A 26 -0.48 -10.57 -22.67
CA THR A 26 0.11 -11.79 -23.25
C THR A 26 1.46 -11.51 -23.93
N SER A 27 1.67 -10.28 -24.41
CA SER A 27 2.91 -9.81 -25.04
C SER A 27 3.77 -8.92 -24.12
N ALA A 28 3.68 -9.11 -22.80
CA ALA A 28 4.42 -8.33 -21.83
C ALA A 28 5.94 -8.35 -22.12
N PRO A 29 6.63 -7.18 -22.13
CA PRO A 29 8.06 -7.14 -22.34
C PRO A 29 8.79 -7.79 -21.16
N GLU A 30 9.91 -8.48 -21.42
CA GLU A 30 10.69 -9.14 -20.37
C GLU A 30 11.10 -8.20 -19.23
N GLN A 31 11.35 -6.92 -19.55
CA GLN A 31 11.65 -5.89 -18.55
C GLN A 31 10.53 -5.70 -17.53
N LEU A 32 9.26 -5.80 -17.97
CA LEU A 32 8.11 -5.71 -17.08
C LEU A 32 8.05 -6.91 -16.14
N LEU A 33 8.27 -8.12 -16.67
CA LEU A 33 8.28 -9.35 -15.87
C LEU A 33 9.40 -9.31 -14.82
N VAL A 34 10.60 -8.85 -15.18
CA VAL A 34 11.72 -8.69 -14.24
C VAL A 34 11.40 -7.66 -13.15
N LEU A 35 10.71 -6.57 -13.47
CA LEU A 35 10.27 -5.60 -12.46
C LEU A 35 9.26 -6.21 -11.50
N LEU A 36 8.28 -6.96 -12.00
CA LEU A 36 7.28 -7.66 -11.18
C LEU A 36 7.92 -8.72 -10.27
N ASP A 37 8.86 -9.50 -10.80
CA ASP A 37 9.62 -10.50 -10.04
C ASP A 37 10.45 -9.82 -8.92
N GLY A 38 10.95 -8.60 -9.17
CA GLY A 38 11.67 -7.79 -8.19
C GLY A 38 10.82 -7.16 -7.09
N LEU A 39 9.48 -7.14 -7.23
CA LEU A 39 8.56 -6.53 -6.26
C LEU A 39 8.19 -7.48 -5.11
N GLY A 40 8.61 -8.75 -5.18
CA GLY A 40 8.26 -9.77 -4.18
C GLY A 40 6.85 -10.33 -4.35
N LEU A 41 6.27 -10.18 -5.55
CA LEU A 41 5.04 -10.85 -5.96
C LEU A 41 5.32 -12.34 -6.19
N GLU A 42 4.33 -13.19 -5.93
CA GLU A 42 4.37 -14.59 -6.28
C GLU A 42 4.00 -14.74 -7.75
N ARG A 43 4.95 -15.17 -8.55
CA ARG A 43 4.74 -15.49 -9.96
C ARG A 43 4.17 -16.89 -10.08
N HIS A 44 3.08 -17.00 -10.81
CA HIS A 44 2.44 -18.25 -11.19
C HIS A 44 2.52 -18.41 -12.70
N ASP A 45 2.77 -19.65 -13.13
CA ASP A 45 2.82 -20.05 -14.53
C ASP A 45 2.02 -21.33 -14.64
N CYS A 46 0.85 -21.26 -15.27
CA CYS A 46 -0.02 -22.41 -15.48
C CYS A 46 -0.55 -22.39 -16.92
N GLU A 47 -0.32 -23.48 -17.65
CA GLU A 47 -0.81 -23.68 -19.02
C GLU A 47 -0.46 -22.53 -20.01
N GLY A 48 0.65 -21.83 -19.78
CA GLY A 48 1.10 -20.71 -20.61
C GLY A 48 0.46 -19.36 -20.25
N GLU A 49 -0.33 -19.32 -19.18
CA GLU A 49 -0.81 -18.09 -18.56
C GLU A 49 0.11 -17.75 -17.38
N ILE A 50 0.68 -16.54 -17.43
CA ILE A 50 1.56 -16.02 -16.39
C ILE A 50 0.81 -14.90 -15.69
N TRP A 51 0.61 -15.06 -14.39
CA TRP A 51 0.09 -14.00 -13.54
C TRP A 51 0.95 -13.86 -12.30
N HIS A 52 0.89 -12.68 -11.69
CA HIS A 52 1.52 -12.40 -10.42
C HIS A 52 0.44 -12.18 -9.37
N GLN A 53 0.71 -12.55 -8.12
CA GLN A 53 -0.17 -12.25 -7.01
C GLN A 53 0.61 -11.78 -5.80
N VAL A 54 -0.04 -11.02 -4.93
CA VAL A 54 0.53 -10.68 -3.63
C VAL A 54 0.56 -11.94 -2.76
N PRO A 55 1.63 -12.17 -1.95
CA PRO A 55 1.70 -13.36 -1.10
C PRO A 55 0.48 -13.49 -0.16
N ASP A 56 -0.17 -14.65 -0.15
CA ASP A 56 -1.44 -14.90 0.57
C ASP A 56 -1.34 -14.76 2.09
N ARG A 57 -0.11 -14.81 2.62
CA ARG A 57 0.19 -14.64 4.05
C ARG A 57 0.15 -13.19 4.53
N MET A 58 -0.15 -12.25 3.64
CA MET A 58 -0.14 -10.81 3.91
C MET A 58 -1.54 -10.33 4.30
N ASP A 59 -1.62 -9.44 5.29
CA ASP A 59 -2.90 -8.80 5.63
C ASP A 59 -3.36 -7.83 4.54
N GLU A 60 -4.65 -7.53 4.48
CA GLU A 60 -5.26 -6.69 3.44
C GLU A 60 -4.59 -5.32 3.30
N ILE A 61 -4.14 -4.72 4.41
CA ILE A 61 -3.50 -3.40 4.41
C ILE A 61 -2.13 -3.52 3.74
N ALA A 62 -1.34 -4.50 4.14
CA ALA A 62 -0.02 -4.76 3.59
C ALA A 62 -0.11 -5.16 2.10
N MET A 63 -1.15 -5.90 1.71
CA MET A 63 -1.40 -6.23 0.31
C MET A 63 -1.65 -4.98 -0.53
N LYS A 64 -2.56 -4.11 -0.08
CA LYS A 64 -2.87 -2.84 -0.75
C LYS A 64 -1.66 -1.90 -0.78
N ASP A 65 -0.88 -1.83 0.29
CA ASP A 65 0.38 -1.08 0.34
C ASP A 65 1.43 -1.58 -0.66
N MET A 66 1.48 -2.90 -0.90
CA MET A 66 2.36 -3.48 -1.89
C MET A 66 1.86 -3.14 -3.30
N ALA A 67 0.57 -3.29 -3.56
CA ALA A 67 -0.06 -2.94 -4.83
C ALA A 67 0.15 -1.45 -5.16
N ASP A 68 -0.06 -0.54 -4.21
CA ASP A 68 0.17 0.89 -4.37
C ASP A 68 1.64 1.20 -4.77
N ARG A 69 2.60 0.54 -4.12
CA ARG A 69 4.03 0.70 -4.43
C ARG A 69 4.40 0.11 -5.79
N ALA A 70 3.85 -1.05 -6.13
CA ALA A 70 4.05 -1.71 -7.41
C ALA A 70 3.51 -0.85 -8.55
N ALA A 71 2.25 -0.42 -8.46
CA ALA A 71 1.62 0.47 -9.44
C ALA A 71 2.45 1.74 -9.64
N TRP A 72 2.88 2.40 -8.56
CA TRP A 72 3.71 3.60 -8.65
C TRP A 72 5.05 3.35 -9.37
N LEU A 73 5.74 2.24 -9.06
CA LEU A 73 7.00 1.89 -9.72
C LEU A 73 6.82 1.62 -11.20
N LEU A 74 5.78 0.87 -11.57
CA LEU A 74 5.45 0.54 -12.95
C LEU A 74 5.11 1.79 -13.78
N THR A 75 4.26 2.68 -13.25
CA THR A 75 3.96 3.95 -13.92
C THR A 75 5.21 4.83 -14.06
N ARG A 76 6.10 4.84 -13.06
CA ARG A 76 7.39 5.56 -13.15
C ARG A 76 8.30 5.02 -14.25
N HIS A 77 8.23 3.73 -14.54
CA HIS A 77 8.95 3.09 -15.65
C HIS A 77 8.27 3.27 -17.01
N GLY A 78 7.12 3.96 -17.07
CA GLY A 78 6.42 4.29 -18.30
C GLY A 78 5.35 3.27 -18.71
N PHE A 79 5.02 2.31 -17.85
CA PHE A 79 3.98 1.32 -18.13
C PHE A 79 2.58 1.89 -17.86
N GLN A 80 1.63 1.54 -18.73
CA GLN A 80 0.21 1.80 -18.52
C GLN A 80 -0.34 0.80 -17.50
N VAL A 81 -0.70 1.32 -16.33
CA VAL A 81 -1.24 0.53 -15.22
C VAL A 81 -2.70 0.90 -15.02
N SER A 82 -3.56 -0.09 -14.94
CA SER A 82 -4.93 0.05 -14.45
C SER A 82 -5.10 -0.75 -13.17
N VAL A 83 -5.97 -0.23 -12.31
CA VAL A 83 -6.17 -0.72 -10.95
C VAL A 83 -7.66 -0.65 -10.65
N ASP A 84 -8.22 -1.76 -10.20
CA ASP A 84 -9.61 -1.84 -9.75
C ASP A 84 -9.90 -0.78 -8.68
N ALA A 85 -11.02 -0.07 -8.83
CA ALA A 85 -11.42 1.03 -7.94
C ALA A 85 -11.54 0.62 -6.46
N GLY A 86 -11.75 -0.67 -6.16
CA GLY A 86 -11.77 -1.22 -4.80
C GLY A 86 -10.39 -1.46 -4.18
N LEU A 87 -9.32 -1.39 -4.96
CA LEU A 87 -7.94 -1.67 -4.52
C LEU A 87 -7.29 -0.48 -3.83
N PHE A 88 -7.51 0.73 -4.36
CA PHE A 88 -6.99 1.98 -3.82
C PHE A 88 -7.73 2.37 -2.54
N GLY A 89 -7.28 1.77 -1.43
CA GLY A 89 -7.74 2.09 -0.09
C GLY A 89 -6.65 1.97 0.96
N GLY A 90 -5.52 1.32 0.67
CA GLY A 90 -4.45 1.06 1.65
C GLY A 90 -3.77 2.34 2.16
N THR A 91 -3.34 3.23 1.26
CA THR A 91 -2.73 4.52 1.64
C THR A 91 -3.71 5.50 2.27
N ALA A 92 -4.94 5.60 1.77
CA ALA A 92 -5.99 6.42 2.38
C ALA A 92 -6.40 5.88 3.77
N TYR A 93 -6.50 4.56 3.92
CA TYR A 93 -6.77 3.89 5.19
C TYR A 93 -5.60 4.01 6.17
N ARG A 94 -4.35 3.90 5.71
CA ARG A 94 -3.17 4.17 6.55
C ARG A 94 -3.04 5.63 6.92
N ALA A 95 -3.37 6.56 6.03
CA ALA A 95 -3.48 7.97 6.36
C ALA A 95 -4.58 8.21 7.39
N ALA A 96 -5.73 7.52 7.27
CA ALA A 96 -6.83 7.58 8.24
C ALA A 96 -6.47 6.93 9.59
N LEU A 97 -5.75 5.81 9.59
CA LEU A 97 -5.24 5.15 10.81
C LEU A 97 -4.14 5.97 11.48
N ALA A 98 -3.21 6.53 10.71
CA ALA A 98 -2.17 7.43 11.22
C ALA A 98 -2.76 8.76 11.72
N ALA A 99 -3.85 9.22 11.11
CA ALA A 99 -4.63 10.37 11.57
C ALA A 99 -5.59 10.02 12.72
N SER A 100 -5.83 8.72 13.01
CA SER A 100 -6.74 8.30 14.07
C SER A 100 -6.07 8.51 15.44
N PRO A 101 -6.62 9.36 16.32
CA PRO A 101 -5.99 9.76 17.58
C PRO A 101 -6.01 8.67 18.68
N ALA A 102 -6.24 7.40 18.34
CA ALA A 102 -6.51 6.32 19.30
C ALA A 102 -5.31 5.87 20.15
N HIS A 103 -4.11 6.43 19.94
CA HIS A 103 -2.99 6.23 20.87
C HIS A 103 -2.03 7.42 20.90
N ARG A 104 -2.53 8.61 21.24
CA ARG A 104 -1.65 9.53 21.98
C ARG A 104 -1.57 8.99 23.41
N PRO A 105 -0.42 8.50 23.90
CA PRO A 105 -0.22 8.48 25.34
C PRO A 105 -0.46 9.91 25.80
N SER A 106 -1.50 10.09 26.61
CA SER A 106 -1.87 11.37 27.19
C SER A 106 -0.63 11.90 27.88
N SER A 107 0.05 12.88 27.26
CA SER A 107 1.05 13.68 27.95
C SER A 107 0.29 14.36 29.08
N ALA A 108 0.47 13.81 30.29
CA ALA A 108 -0.19 14.27 31.49
C ALA A 108 -0.09 15.79 31.57
N PRO A 109 -1.16 16.51 31.92
CA PRO A 109 -1.09 17.95 32.08
C PRO A 109 -0.04 18.24 33.16
N ALA A 110 1.00 19.00 32.79
CA ALA A 110 2.01 19.47 33.73
C ALA A 110 1.30 20.19 34.88
N ALA A 111 1.48 19.69 36.10
CA ALA A 111 0.94 20.29 37.30
C ALA A 111 1.38 21.76 37.41
N PRO A 112 0.50 22.70 37.81
CA PRO A 112 0.92 24.06 38.09
C PRO A 112 1.89 24.05 39.28
N ALA A 113 3.02 24.73 39.11
CA ALA A 113 4.08 24.81 40.12
C ALA A 113 3.57 25.38 41.45
N PRO A 114 4.05 24.89 42.61
CA PRO A 114 3.66 25.45 43.90
C PRO A 114 4.25 26.85 44.08
N SER A 115 3.38 27.83 44.32
CA SER A 115 3.75 29.18 44.74
C SER A 115 4.62 29.13 46.00
N ALA A 116 5.89 29.45 45.85
CA ALA A 116 6.81 29.60 46.96
C ALA A 116 6.44 30.85 47.77
N SER A 117 5.79 30.64 48.92
CA SER A 117 5.72 31.60 50.02
C SER A 117 7.12 32.04 50.44
N ARG A 118 7.38 33.34 50.54
CA ARG A 118 8.44 33.91 51.38
C ARG A 118 8.23 35.41 51.65
N PRO A 119 8.87 36.01 52.69
CA PRO A 119 8.14 36.50 53.85
C PRO A 119 8.23 38.02 54.04
N ARG A 120 7.34 38.51 54.91
CA ARG A 120 7.28 39.85 55.50
C ARG A 120 8.66 40.38 55.95
N ARG A 121 8.99 41.63 55.60
CA ARG A 121 9.87 42.49 56.43
C ARG A 121 9.44 43.96 56.39
N THR A 122 9.35 44.48 57.61
CA THR A 122 9.04 45.83 58.09
C THR A 122 9.94 46.94 57.51
N ARG A 123 9.36 48.13 57.31
CA ARG A 123 9.96 49.40 57.73
C ARG A 123 8.87 50.43 58.00
#